data_AF-C7QA47-F1
#
_entry.id   AF-C7QA47-F1
#
_cell.length_a   1.000
_cell.length_b   1.000
_cell.length_c   1.000
_cell.angle_alpha   90.00
_cell.angle_beta   90.00
_cell.angle_gamma   90.00
#
_symmetry.space_group_name_H-M   'P 1'
#
loop_
_entity.id
_entity.type
_entity.pdbx_description
1 polymer ?
#
loop_
_entity_poly.entity_id
_entity_poly.type
_entity_poly.pdbx_seq_one_letter_code
_entity_poly.pdbx_strand_id
1 'polypeptide(L)'
;MTSLLAFPDTPNPDLTNPDLTSNPDLPANLEPTVTPGLTTTPDLSATVRLPRHPEAEPEPSSIADAAPPPQPQVQTQAPELSLLAPDSLFYASPSAPSQNDSAPSDIPKPSLLAPTSLFYAPADRTPPSSPDTPTGEPLLSPTSLYYASADRPLPPAQPNPEPAATAPPTAEPPTAEPPTPPASPTGGPPPHPPTSRRVPEPVLVTSEPHDPTAADRRARLVLHHASEPGDALLCRLVARFGAPTVATALLSGSAADLLSAHDEESAADRAALISRAHTLQTRCYRADPDADLAVSEKTGARYVIPADDAWPTALDDLGDAAPLGMWFLGTADLVAASRRGVSIVGARIATGYGMHVAGELAAGLAERGWAIISGAARGIDGAAHRGALAARGVTVAALACGIDLVYPAGHEALIGAIASEGLVLSELPPGTAVSRFRFLDRNRVIAALGLGTVVVEAAARSGSLVTARLADSLGRPVLAVPGPVTSEASEGTHQLIRDGALLVTRAAEVVEHLGDLGADLAEPTTTARTSSRRPRDSLDPIAARVLDALPIAGRGTLDTVEAALAAGLEPRAVHAALGRLTTAGWVDRDERGWCARLLP
;
A
#
# COMPACT_ATOMS: atom_id res chain seq x y z
N MET A 1 -33.39 -11.35 -4.32
CA MET A 1 -33.82 -12.00 -3.06
C MET A 1 -32.70 -11.83 -2.03
N THR A 2 -33.07 -11.64 -0.77
CA THR A 2 -32.18 -11.10 0.28
C THR A 2 -31.78 -12.19 1.27
N SER A 3 -30.50 -12.20 1.68
CA SER A 3 -29.96 -12.96 2.82
C SER A 3 -28.64 -12.24 3.18
N LEU A 4 -28.48 -11.48 4.27
CA LEU A 4 -29.02 -11.55 5.64
C LEU A 4 -28.44 -12.74 6.44
N LEU A 5 -27.26 -12.50 7.02
CA LEU A 5 -26.69 -13.26 8.13
C LEU A 5 -26.33 -12.28 9.25
N ALA A 6 -26.80 -12.58 10.46
CA ALA A 6 -26.61 -11.77 11.65
C ALA A 6 -25.43 -12.28 12.50
N PHE A 7 -24.83 -11.39 13.28
CA PHE A 7 -23.87 -11.72 14.33
C PHE A 7 -24.61 -11.93 15.67
N PRO A 8 -24.18 -12.87 16.52
CA PRO A 8 -24.65 -12.95 17.90
C PRO A 8 -23.77 -12.10 18.84
N ASP A 9 -24.39 -11.20 19.61
CA ASP A 9 -23.81 -10.59 20.80
C ASP A 9 -23.77 -11.60 21.96
N THR A 10 -22.77 -11.50 22.86
CA THR A 10 -22.88 -11.82 24.30
C THR A 10 -21.63 -11.30 25.06
N PRO A 11 -21.71 -11.05 26.38
CA PRO A 11 -21.04 -9.90 26.98
C PRO A 11 -19.75 -10.17 27.78
N ASN A 12 -19.08 -9.06 28.10
CA ASN A 12 -17.95 -8.94 29.03
C ASN A 12 -18.37 -9.17 30.50
N PRO A 13 -17.66 -9.99 31.31
CA PRO A 13 -17.83 -10.07 32.75
C PRO A 13 -16.88 -9.15 33.52
N ASP A 14 -17.36 -8.64 34.65
CA ASP A 14 -16.69 -7.62 35.46
C ASP A 14 -15.68 -8.18 36.48
N LEU A 15 -14.93 -7.26 37.08
CA LEU A 15 -13.89 -7.43 38.10
C LEU A 15 -14.31 -8.31 39.30
N THR A 16 -13.39 -9.13 39.79
CA THR A 16 -13.34 -9.50 41.22
C THR A 16 -11.90 -9.73 41.71
N ASN A 17 -11.56 -9.08 42.82
CA ASN A 17 -10.30 -9.20 43.56
C ASN A 17 -10.51 -10.08 44.81
N PRO A 18 -9.48 -10.76 45.33
CA PRO A 18 -9.41 -11.11 46.74
C PRO A 18 -8.13 -10.59 47.43
N ASP A 19 -8.31 -9.92 48.57
CA ASP A 19 -7.26 -9.46 49.48
C ASP A 19 -6.44 -10.61 50.11
N LEU A 20 -5.25 -10.28 50.64
CA LEU A 20 -4.80 -10.77 51.98
C LEU A 20 -3.61 -9.95 52.54
N THR A 21 -3.93 -8.92 53.33
CA THR A 21 -3.29 -8.47 54.59
C THR A 21 -1.77 -8.61 54.85
N SER A 22 -1.08 -7.50 55.18
CA SER A 22 -0.51 -7.25 56.53
C SER A 22 0.14 -5.85 56.69
N ASN A 23 0.24 -5.39 57.94
CA ASN A 23 0.43 -4.01 58.45
C ASN A 23 1.90 -3.78 58.92
N PRO A 24 2.29 -2.65 59.59
CA PRO A 24 2.15 -1.20 59.35
C PRO A 24 3.52 -0.46 59.26
N ASP A 25 3.54 0.87 59.02
CA ASP A 25 4.30 1.83 59.88
C ASP A 25 3.97 3.31 59.59
N LEU A 26 3.95 4.14 60.65
CA LEU A 26 3.69 5.60 60.67
C LEU A 26 4.43 6.22 61.87
N PRO A 27 5.03 7.42 61.76
CA PRO A 27 4.39 8.67 62.24
C PRO A 27 4.73 9.90 61.34
N ALA A 28 4.02 11.04 61.23
CA ALA A 28 3.12 11.88 62.04
C ALA A 28 3.72 13.28 62.36
N ASN A 29 2.90 14.33 62.17
CA ASN A 29 2.99 15.73 62.64
C ASN A 29 4.00 16.74 62.04
N LEU A 30 3.48 17.85 61.47
CA LEU A 30 3.55 19.21 62.08
C LEU A 30 2.76 20.27 61.27
N GLU A 31 1.92 21.05 61.98
CA GLU A 31 1.25 22.31 61.60
C GLU A 31 1.80 23.46 62.51
N PRO A 32 1.34 24.74 62.45
CA PRO A 32 1.03 25.64 61.32
C PRO A 32 1.68 27.05 61.53
N THR A 33 1.40 28.06 60.69
CA THR A 33 1.56 29.49 61.05
C THR A 33 0.53 30.41 60.35
N VAL A 34 0.32 31.61 60.91
CA VAL A 34 -0.93 32.40 60.88
C VAL A 34 -0.91 33.61 59.90
N THR A 35 -2.11 34.03 59.51
CA THR A 35 -2.61 35.20 58.72
C THR A 35 -2.32 36.60 59.40
N PRO A 36 -2.87 37.80 59.03
CA PRO A 36 -4.06 38.14 58.19
C PRO A 36 -4.07 39.41 57.28
N GLY A 37 -5.15 39.54 56.48
CA GLY A 37 -5.84 40.83 56.19
C GLY A 37 -6.07 41.18 54.71
N LEU A 38 -7.20 41.79 54.27
CA LEU A 38 -8.52 42.05 54.88
C LEU A 38 -9.53 42.57 53.81
N THR A 39 -10.73 41.97 53.68
CA THR A 39 -12.05 42.56 53.25
C THR A 39 -12.20 43.36 51.91
N THR A 40 -13.38 43.53 51.28
CA THR A 40 -14.80 43.33 51.67
C THR A 40 -15.71 43.05 50.44
N THR A 41 -16.84 42.36 50.64
CA THR A 41 -18.04 42.35 49.75
C THR A 41 -19.07 43.41 50.24
N PRO A 42 -20.25 43.61 49.58
CA PRO A 42 -21.41 42.71 49.80
C PRO A 42 -22.34 42.49 48.58
N ASP A 43 -23.39 41.69 48.80
CA ASP A 43 -24.45 41.23 47.88
C ASP A 43 -25.83 41.85 48.24
N LEU A 44 -26.84 41.70 47.35
CA LEU A 44 -28.28 41.38 47.62
C LEU A 44 -29.34 42.12 46.75
N SER A 45 -30.05 41.32 45.92
CA SER A 45 -31.52 41.28 45.65
C SER A 45 -32.37 42.54 45.32
N ALA A 46 -33.19 42.49 44.24
CA ALA A 46 -34.69 42.59 44.27
C ALA A 46 -35.42 42.79 42.89
N THR A 47 -36.27 41.83 42.51
CA THR A 47 -37.74 41.97 42.27
C THR A 47 -38.36 42.95 41.21
N VAL A 48 -38.92 42.36 40.12
CA VAL A 48 -40.22 42.67 39.42
C VAL A 48 -40.40 43.95 38.53
N ARG A 49 -40.72 43.77 37.23
CA ARG A 49 -42.06 44.04 36.57
C ARG A 49 -42.11 43.77 35.05
N LEU A 50 -43.29 43.38 34.55
CA LEU A 50 -43.68 43.25 33.11
C LEU A 50 -44.47 44.48 32.60
N PRO A 51 -44.51 44.69 31.27
CA PRO A 51 -45.72 45.09 30.53
C PRO A 51 -45.97 44.17 29.30
N ARG A 52 -47.10 43.44 29.21
CA ARG A 52 -48.42 43.82 28.64
C ARG A 52 -48.51 43.91 27.10
N HIS A 53 -49.30 42.99 26.53
CA HIS A 53 -49.92 43.08 25.19
C HIS A 53 -50.97 44.21 25.11
N PRO A 54 -51.44 44.53 23.88
CA PRO A 54 -52.85 44.23 23.55
C PRO A 54 -53.07 43.55 22.18
N GLU A 55 -54.28 43.00 22.03
CA GLU A 55 -54.82 42.36 20.81
C GLU A 55 -55.63 43.34 19.95
N ALA A 56 -55.84 43.05 18.65
CA ALA A 56 -57.07 43.34 17.88
C ALA A 56 -57.01 42.77 16.44
N GLU A 57 -58.03 42.00 16.03
CA GLU A 57 -58.42 41.78 14.62
C GLU A 57 -59.53 42.78 14.22
N PRO A 58 -59.88 42.93 12.91
CA PRO A 58 -60.91 42.06 12.32
C PRO A 58 -60.76 41.68 10.81
N GLU A 59 -61.56 40.68 10.41
CA GLU A 59 -61.85 40.07 9.09
C GLU A 59 -62.61 40.96 8.04
N PRO A 60 -63.13 40.46 6.87
CA PRO A 60 -62.56 39.60 5.80
C PRO A 60 -62.94 40.04 4.34
N SER A 61 -62.40 39.39 3.30
CA SER A 61 -62.96 39.21 1.91
C SER A 61 -61.88 38.68 0.93
N SER A 62 -62.10 38.02 -0.22
CA SER A 62 -63.26 37.32 -0.82
C SER A 62 -62.79 36.55 -2.09
N ILE A 63 -63.09 35.25 -2.20
CA ILE A 63 -63.39 34.45 -3.43
C ILE A 63 -62.44 34.52 -4.66
N ALA A 64 -61.87 33.37 -5.06
CA ALA A 64 -62.08 32.77 -6.40
C ALA A 64 -61.36 31.41 -6.60
N ASP A 65 -62.07 30.42 -7.14
CA ASP A 65 -61.53 29.11 -7.59
C ASP A 65 -60.72 29.19 -8.89
N ALA A 66 -59.73 28.31 -9.04
CA ALA A 66 -59.24 27.86 -10.34
C ALA A 66 -58.68 26.41 -10.25
N ALA A 67 -59.18 25.52 -11.12
CA ALA A 67 -58.89 24.09 -11.13
C ALA A 67 -57.50 23.74 -11.76
N PRO A 68 -56.92 22.55 -11.46
CA PRO A 68 -55.53 22.23 -11.84
C PRO A 68 -55.38 21.72 -13.29
N PRO A 69 -54.23 21.95 -13.94
CA PRO A 69 -53.89 21.35 -15.23
C PRO A 69 -53.49 19.86 -15.10
N PRO A 70 -53.65 19.05 -16.16
CA PRO A 70 -53.58 17.59 -16.09
C PRO A 70 -52.16 17.01 -16.13
N GLN A 71 -51.98 15.83 -15.51
CA GLN A 71 -50.73 15.06 -15.60
C GLN A 71 -50.69 14.20 -16.88
N PRO A 72 -49.53 14.08 -17.56
CA PRO A 72 -49.36 13.17 -18.68
C PRO A 72 -49.25 11.70 -18.21
N GLN A 73 -49.99 10.81 -18.88
CA GLN A 73 -50.02 9.38 -18.55
C GLN A 73 -48.73 8.67 -18.98
N VAL A 74 -48.16 7.88 -18.08
CA VAL A 74 -47.05 6.96 -18.39
C VAL A 74 -47.61 5.75 -19.13
N GLN A 75 -47.20 5.55 -20.38
CA GLN A 75 -47.45 4.32 -21.11
C GLN A 75 -46.28 3.34 -20.90
N THR A 76 -46.53 2.29 -20.12
CA THR A 76 -45.59 1.20 -19.90
C THR A 76 -45.52 0.28 -21.11
N GLN A 77 -44.38 0.27 -21.80
CA GLN A 77 -43.96 -0.84 -22.66
C GLN A 77 -42.55 -1.27 -22.26
N ALA A 78 -42.44 -2.49 -21.76
CA ALA A 78 -41.16 -3.13 -21.47
C ALA A 78 -40.76 -4.03 -22.64
N PRO A 79 -39.50 -3.96 -23.11
CA PRO A 79 -38.85 -5.08 -23.77
C PRO A 79 -37.99 -5.86 -22.76
N GLU A 80 -38.00 -7.18 -22.87
CA GLU A 80 -37.13 -8.07 -22.11
C GLU A 80 -35.65 -7.80 -22.45
N LEU A 81 -34.77 -7.77 -21.44
CA LEU A 81 -33.33 -7.81 -21.63
C LEU A 81 -32.75 -9.09 -21.04
N SER A 82 -32.24 -9.94 -21.94
CA SER A 82 -31.66 -11.23 -21.62
C SER A 82 -30.27 -11.09 -20.99
N LEU A 83 -29.93 -12.03 -20.10
CA LEU A 83 -28.62 -12.14 -19.45
C LEU A 83 -27.56 -12.61 -20.46
N LEU A 84 -26.58 -11.76 -20.79
CA LEU A 84 -25.31 -12.17 -21.38
C LEU A 84 -24.16 -11.37 -20.74
N ALA A 85 -23.16 -12.08 -20.24
CA ALA A 85 -21.92 -11.48 -19.75
C ALA A 85 -20.95 -11.19 -20.92
N PRO A 86 -20.12 -10.15 -20.84
CA PRO A 86 -19.02 -9.95 -21.77
C PRO A 86 -17.74 -10.63 -21.26
N ASP A 87 -17.22 -11.54 -22.08
CA ASP A 87 -15.89 -12.13 -21.93
C ASP A 87 -14.76 -11.15 -22.29
N SER A 88 -13.56 -11.56 -21.92
CA SER A 88 -12.23 -11.03 -22.26
C SER A 88 -12.09 -10.15 -23.52
N LEU A 89 -11.47 -8.98 -23.34
CA LEU A 89 -10.78 -8.24 -24.41
C LEU A 89 -9.27 -8.34 -24.24
N PHE A 90 -8.61 -9.01 -25.19
CA PHE A 90 -7.17 -8.96 -25.39
C PHE A 90 -6.76 -7.61 -25.97
N TYR A 91 -5.64 -7.05 -25.51
CA TYR A 91 -5.00 -5.91 -26.15
C TYR A 91 -4.08 -6.40 -27.27
N ALA A 92 -4.21 -5.83 -28.47
CA ALA A 92 -3.33 -6.11 -29.61
C ALA A 92 -2.34 -4.95 -29.81
N SER A 93 -1.05 -5.25 -29.84
CA SER A 93 0.01 -4.27 -30.14
C SER A 93 0.06 -3.95 -31.64
N PRO A 94 0.21 -2.67 -32.04
CA PRO A 94 0.51 -2.32 -33.43
C PRO A 94 2.01 -2.43 -33.73
N SER A 95 2.35 -3.19 -34.77
CA SER A 95 3.69 -3.22 -35.39
C SER A 95 3.78 -2.21 -36.53
N ALA A 96 5.00 -1.71 -36.82
CA ALA A 96 5.29 -0.83 -37.95
C ALA A 96 6.73 -1.08 -38.47
N PRO A 97 7.13 -0.60 -39.67
CA PRO A 97 6.38 -0.41 -40.92
C PRO A 97 7.11 -1.05 -42.14
N SER A 98 6.63 -0.84 -43.38
CA SER A 98 7.35 -1.16 -44.63
C SER A 98 7.61 0.07 -45.52
N GLN A 99 8.56 -0.06 -46.45
CA GLN A 99 9.34 1.03 -47.07
C GLN A 99 8.75 1.65 -48.36
N ASN A 100 9.10 2.91 -48.62
CA ASN A 100 9.65 3.50 -49.89
C ASN A 100 9.36 5.02 -49.96
N ASP A 101 10.17 5.90 -50.57
CA ASP A 101 11.59 5.92 -50.96
C ASP A 101 11.95 7.38 -51.37
N SER A 102 13.23 7.70 -51.63
CA SER A 102 13.79 8.96 -52.22
C SER A 102 14.40 10.03 -51.29
N ALA A 103 15.66 10.39 -51.59
CA ALA A 103 16.54 11.40 -50.94
C ALA A 103 16.83 12.58 -51.94
N PRO A 104 17.87 13.46 -51.84
CA PRO A 104 18.97 13.61 -50.86
C PRO A 104 19.44 15.06 -50.48
N SER A 105 20.25 15.15 -49.40
CA SER A 105 21.44 16.04 -49.19
C SER A 105 21.85 15.99 -47.69
N ASP A 106 22.93 15.34 -47.25
CA ASP A 106 24.32 15.86 -47.12
C ASP A 106 24.47 17.03 -46.11
N ILE A 107 25.45 17.18 -45.20
CA ILE A 107 26.73 16.50 -44.81
C ILE A 107 27.17 17.13 -43.43
N PRO A 108 28.01 16.57 -42.50
CA PRO A 108 28.84 15.34 -42.45
C PRO A 108 28.54 14.44 -41.19
N LYS A 109 29.57 13.83 -40.57
CA LYS A 109 29.63 13.14 -39.25
C LYS A 109 30.99 13.39 -38.57
N PRO A 110 31.15 13.11 -37.26
CA PRO A 110 32.38 12.53 -36.69
C PRO A 110 32.16 11.07 -36.21
N SER A 111 33.23 10.35 -35.86
CA SER A 111 33.25 8.87 -35.85
C SER A 111 33.66 8.21 -34.53
N LEU A 112 33.05 7.04 -34.29
CA LEU A 112 33.61 5.83 -33.65
C LEU A 112 34.19 5.90 -32.22
N LEU A 113 33.61 5.10 -31.32
CA LEU A 113 34.33 4.03 -30.58
C LEU A 113 33.32 3.04 -29.96
N ALA A 114 33.61 1.74 -30.05
CA ALA A 114 32.83 0.67 -29.42
C ALA A 114 33.80 -0.42 -28.92
N PRO A 115 33.58 -1.03 -27.73
CA PRO A 115 34.39 -2.15 -27.25
C PRO A 115 33.83 -3.51 -27.67
N THR A 116 34.74 -4.46 -27.87
CA THR A 116 34.53 -5.76 -28.54
C THR A 116 34.15 -6.88 -27.57
N SER A 117 33.28 -7.79 -27.99
CA SER A 117 33.01 -9.06 -27.29
C SER A 117 34.05 -10.14 -27.64
N LEU A 118 34.47 -10.92 -26.64
CA LEU A 118 35.50 -11.96 -26.78
C LEU A 118 34.93 -13.33 -26.39
N PHE A 119 34.73 -14.19 -27.38
CA PHE A 119 34.48 -15.62 -27.19
C PHE A 119 35.81 -16.38 -27.08
N TYR A 120 35.87 -17.43 -26.26
CA TYR A 120 36.99 -18.37 -26.21
C TYR A 120 36.46 -19.81 -26.29
N ALA A 121 37.12 -20.64 -27.11
CA ALA A 121 36.81 -22.05 -27.29
C ALA A 121 38.06 -22.91 -26.98
N PRO A 122 37.93 -24.10 -26.37
CA PRO A 122 39.03 -25.04 -26.20
C PRO A 122 39.15 -26.02 -27.39
N ALA A 123 40.35 -26.52 -27.64
CA ALA A 123 40.68 -27.42 -28.74
C ALA A 123 41.10 -28.84 -28.27
N ASP A 124 41.03 -29.80 -29.20
CA ASP A 124 41.33 -31.23 -29.03
C ASP A 124 42.70 -31.58 -28.42
N ARG A 125 42.72 -32.68 -27.65
CA ARG A 125 43.82 -33.68 -27.66
C ARG A 125 43.29 -35.11 -27.42
N THR A 126 43.77 -36.05 -28.23
CA THR A 126 43.40 -37.48 -28.25
C THR A 126 44.24 -38.35 -27.29
N PRO A 127 43.73 -39.54 -26.87
CA PRO A 127 44.43 -40.50 -26.01
C PRO A 127 45.05 -41.71 -26.80
N PRO A 128 45.87 -42.56 -26.16
CA PRO A 128 46.42 -43.78 -26.79
C PRO A 128 45.79 -45.12 -26.36
N SER A 129 45.43 -45.94 -27.36
CA SER A 129 45.51 -47.43 -27.48
C SER A 129 45.04 -48.41 -26.38
N SER A 130 44.12 -49.31 -26.79
CA SER A 130 43.70 -50.61 -26.19
C SER A 130 44.73 -51.76 -26.42
N PRO A 131 44.54 -53.05 -26.02
CA PRO A 131 43.38 -53.97 -26.24
C PRO A 131 42.87 -54.64 -24.92
N ASP A 132 41.82 -55.47 -24.80
CA ASP A 132 41.35 -56.65 -25.58
C ASP A 132 39.80 -56.83 -25.61
N THR A 133 39.32 -57.66 -26.56
CA THR A 133 37.94 -58.18 -26.75
C THR A 133 37.99 -59.74 -26.74
N PRO A 134 36.90 -60.55 -26.86
CA PRO A 134 35.51 -60.30 -27.35
C PRO A 134 34.42 -60.81 -26.35
N THR A 135 33.12 -61.02 -26.59
CA THR A 135 32.24 -61.33 -27.75
C THR A 135 30.78 -60.91 -27.47
N GLY A 136 29.97 -60.59 -28.49
CA GLY A 136 28.49 -60.68 -28.41
C GLY A 136 27.68 -59.54 -29.03
N GLU A 137 27.39 -59.63 -30.33
CA GLU A 137 26.40 -58.80 -31.05
C GLU A 137 24.94 -59.34 -30.91
N PRO A 138 23.92 -58.78 -31.60
CA PRO A 138 23.41 -57.40 -31.60
C PRO A 138 21.88 -57.35 -31.35
N LEU A 139 21.25 -56.16 -31.35
CA LEU A 139 20.12 -55.79 -32.24
C LEU A 139 19.39 -54.48 -31.86
N LEU A 140 18.64 -53.97 -32.83
CA LEU A 140 17.88 -52.71 -32.82
C LEU A 140 16.51 -52.81 -32.11
N SER A 141 15.85 -51.65 -31.96
CA SER A 141 14.48 -51.49 -31.46
C SER A 141 13.43 -52.19 -32.36
N PRO A 142 12.17 -52.38 -31.89
CA PRO A 142 11.17 -51.32 -32.08
C PRO A 142 10.04 -51.24 -31.01
N THR A 143 9.05 -50.40 -31.31
CA THR A 143 7.89 -49.92 -30.54
C THR A 143 6.78 -50.95 -30.24
N SER A 144 5.94 -50.62 -29.23
CA SER A 144 4.47 -50.84 -29.14
C SER A 144 3.85 -52.04 -28.38
N LEU A 145 2.98 -51.65 -27.42
CA LEU A 145 1.63 -52.17 -27.08
C LEU A 145 1.43 -53.42 -26.17
N TYR A 146 0.54 -53.22 -25.18
CA TYR A 146 -0.38 -54.15 -24.48
C TYR A 146 0.11 -55.48 -23.87
N TYR A 147 -0.04 -55.63 -22.54
CA TYR A 147 -1.11 -56.46 -21.95
C TYR A 147 -1.32 -56.12 -20.45
N ALA A 148 -2.40 -56.62 -19.84
CA ALA A 148 -2.90 -56.20 -18.52
C ALA A 148 -3.20 -57.37 -17.55
N SER A 149 -3.38 -57.02 -16.25
CA SER A 149 -3.95 -57.85 -15.15
C SER A 149 -3.03 -58.96 -14.61
N ALA A 150 -2.99 -59.31 -13.31
CA ALA A 150 -3.76 -58.95 -12.10
C ALA A 150 -2.75 -58.73 -10.90
N ASP A 151 -3.11 -58.40 -9.64
CA ASP A 151 -4.29 -58.76 -8.85
C ASP A 151 -4.44 -57.91 -7.54
N ARG A 152 -5.66 -57.92 -6.98
CA ARG A 152 -6.12 -57.50 -5.63
C ARG A 152 -6.30 -56.01 -5.24
N PRO A 153 -7.25 -55.71 -4.32
CA PRO A 153 -8.20 -54.61 -4.54
C PRO A 153 -8.29 -53.54 -3.43
N LEU A 154 -8.90 -52.40 -3.80
CA LEU A 154 -9.26 -51.27 -2.93
C LEU A 154 -10.54 -51.53 -2.12
N PRO A 155 -10.67 -50.97 -0.90
CA PRO A 155 -11.93 -50.96 -0.14
C PRO A 155 -12.95 -49.95 -0.71
N PRO A 156 -14.26 -50.19 -0.55
CA PRO A 156 -15.31 -49.41 -1.24
C PRO A 156 -15.64 -48.07 -0.58
N ALA A 157 -16.05 -47.10 -1.42
CA ALA A 157 -16.63 -45.82 -1.00
C ALA A 157 -18.08 -45.98 -0.51
N GLN A 158 -18.52 -45.11 0.40
CA GLN A 158 -19.93 -45.03 0.84
C GLN A 158 -20.73 -43.99 0.02
N PRO A 159 -22.04 -44.22 -0.21
CA PRO A 159 -22.83 -43.44 -1.16
C PRO A 159 -23.62 -42.26 -0.56
N ASN A 160 -24.05 -41.34 -1.43
CA ASN A 160 -25.04 -40.29 -1.12
C ASN A 160 -26.41 -40.87 -0.72
N PRO A 161 -27.17 -40.22 0.17
CA PRO A 161 -28.58 -40.49 0.38
C PRO A 161 -29.49 -39.64 -0.53
N GLU A 162 -30.52 -40.27 -1.08
CA GLU A 162 -31.68 -39.63 -1.73
C GLU A 162 -33.00 -40.15 -1.08
N PRO A 163 -34.20 -39.58 -1.40
CA PRO A 163 -35.25 -39.39 -0.40
C PRO A 163 -36.22 -40.56 -0.18
N ALA A 164 -36.93 -40.52 0.97
CA ALA A 164 -38.06 -41.40 1.29
C ALA A 164 -39.22 -40.62 1.95
N ALA A 165 -40.45 -41.13 1.83
CA ALA A 165 -41.68 -40.38 2.15
C ALA A 165 -42.57 -41.03 3.24
N THR A 166 -43.24 -40.15 4.02
CA THR A 166 -44.56 -40.29 4.70
C THR A 166 -44.89 -41.48 5.63
N ALA A 167 -45.16 -41.15 6.92
CA ALA A 167 -46.36 -41.47 7.75
C ALA A 167 -46.02 -41.46 9.27
N PRO A 168 -46.96 -41.36 10.24
CA PRO A 168 -48.34 -40.82 10.28
C PRO A 168 -48.48 -39.63 11.30
N PRO A 169 -49.68 -39.06 11.60
CA PRO A 169 -49.81 -37.84 12.42
C PRO A 169 -50.24 -38.05 13.88
N THR A 170 -49.70 -37.24 14.83
CA THR A 170 -50.20 -37.18 16.22
C THR A 170 -50.03 -35.80 16.89
N ALA A 171 -51.14 -35.29 17.44
CA ALA A 171 -51.30 -34.27 18.51
C ALA A 171 -50.72 -32.84 18.36
N GLU A 172 -51.63 -31.85 18.39
CA GLU A 172 -51.34 -30.42 18.58
C GLU A 172 -51.07 -30.07 20.07
N PRO A 173 -50.12 -29.17 20.38
CA PRO A 173 -50.08 -28.39 21.61
C PRO A 173 -50.83 -27.05 21.46
N PRO A 174 -51.27 -26.42 22.57
CA PRO A 174 -52.32 -25.40 22.55
C PRO A 174 -51.88 -24.00 22.04
N THR A 175 -52.85 -23.29 21.48
CA THR A 175 -52.80 -21.87 21.09
C THR A 175 -52.48 -20.97 22.28
N ALA A 176 -51.44 -20.14 22.16
CA ALA A 176 -51.18 -19.02 23.05
C ALA A 176 -51.80 -17.72 22.47
N GLU A 177 -52.46 -16.93 23.33
CA GLU A 177 -53.06 -15.65 22.94
C GLU A 177 -51.99 -14.61 22.57
N PRO A 178 -52.27 -13.69 21.61
CA PRO A 178 -51.39 -12.56 21.35
C PRO A 178 -51.47 -11.53 22.50
N PRO A 179 -50.34 -10.94 22.93
CA PRO A 179 -50.34 -9.97 24.03
C PRO A 179 -51.02 -8.66 23.66
N THR A 180 -51.79 -8.12 24.61
CA THR A 180 -52.48 -6.83 24.52
C THR A 180 -51.50 -5.67 24.28
N PRO A 181 -51.79 -4.72 23.38
CA PRO A 181 -50.92 -3.56 23.16
C PRO A 181 -50.92 -2.61 24.38
N PRO A 182 -49.75 -2.02 24.75
CA PRO A 182 -49.68 -1.01 25.79
C PRO A 182 -50.36 0.31 25.37
N ALA A 183 -50.85 1.06 26.36
CA ALA A 183 -51.65 2.26 26.15
C ALA A 183 -50.89 3.42 25.48
N SER A 184 -51.60 4.18 24.64
CA SER A 184 -51.09 5.35 23.93
C SER A 184 -50.66 6.48 24.89
N PRO A 185 -49.44 7.04 24.76
CA PRO A 185 -49.14 8.36 25.27
C PRO A 185 -49.84 9.42 24.41
N THR A 186 -50.33 10.48 25.07
CA THR A 186 -51.07 11.59 24.45
C THR A 186 -50.20 12.45 23.54
N GLY A 187 -50.82 13.05 22.52
CA GLY A 187 -50.10 13.66 21.40
C GLY A 187 -49.34 14.96 21.71
N GLY A 188 -48.19 15.10 21.05
CA GLY A 188 -47.64 16.38 20.61
C GLY A 188 -47.58 16.39 19.07
N PRO A 189 -47.61 17.57 18.41
CA PRO A 189 -47.52 17.64 16.95
C PRO A 189 -46.16 17.11 16.45
N PRO A 190 -46.09 16.49 15.26
CA PRO A 190 -44.83 16.02 14.71
C PRO A 190 -43.88 17.21 14.44
N PRO A 191 -42.56 17.04 14.63
CA PRO A 191 -41.60 18.07 14.25
C PRO A 191 -41.71 18.35 12.74
N HIS A 192 -41.66 19.63 12.37
CA HIS A 192 -41.69 20.03 10.97
C HIS A 192 -40.56 19.34 10.17
N PRO A 193 -40.79 18.97 8.89
CA PRO A 193 -39.71 18.51 8.04
C PRO A 193 -38.62 19.61 7.98
N PRO A 194 -37.32 19.24 7.90
CA PRO A 194 -36.26 20.23 7.82
C PRO A 194 -36.54 21.16 6.65
N THR A 195 -36.56 22.46 6.95
CA THR A 195 -36.79 23.51 5.96
C THR A 195 -35.82 23.36 4.79
N SER A 196 -36.30 23.71 3.60
CA SER A 196 -35.56 23.60 2.35
C SER A 196 -34.11 24.09 2.53
N ARG A 197 -33.16 23.16 2.38
CA ARG A 197 -31.73 23.48 2.39
C ARG A 197 -31.52 24.44 1.22
N ARG A 198 -31.38 25.74 1.53
CA ARG A 198 -31.16 26.80 0.53
C ARG A 198 -30.04 26.32 -0.40
N VAL A 199 -30.34 26.21 -1.69
CA VAL A 199 -29.29 26.17 -2.70
C VAL A 199 -28.55 27.50 -2.53
N PRO A 200 -27.24 27.52 -2.26
CA PRO A 200 -26.50 28.77 -2.22
C PRO A 200 -26.62 29.42 -3.60
N GLU A 201 -26.98 30.71 -3.64
CA GLU A 201 -26.92 31.46 -4.89
C GLU A 201 -25.47 31.45 -5.39
N PRO A 202 -25.24 31.37 -6.71
CA PRO A 202 -23.89 31.30 -7.25
C PRO A 202 -23.12 32.54 -6.82
N VAL A 203 -22.05 32.33 -6.06
CA VAL A 203 -21.11 33.40 -5.70
C VAL A 203 -20.39 33.85 -6.96
N LEU A 204 -20.96 34.86 -7.62
CA LEU A 204 -20.23 35.68 -8.58
C LEU A 204 -19.05 36.29 -7.82
N VAL A 205 -17.84 35.84 -8.17
CA VAL A 205 -16.59 36.26 -7.54
C VAL A 205 -16.39 37.75 -7.82
N THR A 206 -16.83 38.60 -6.89
CA THR A 206 -16.75 40.07 -6.96
C THR A 206 -15.57 40.60 -6.18
N SER A 207 -14.38 40.14 -6.55
CA SER A 207 -13.08 40.80 -6.38
C SER A 207 -12.02 39.87 -6.97
N GLU A 208 -11.21 40.37 -7.90
CA GLU A 208 -10.08 39.58 -8.41
C GLU A 208 -9.08 39.33 -7.28
N PRO A 209 -8.61 38.09 -7.06
CA PRO A 209 -7.44 37.85 -6.24
C PRO A 209 -6.25 38.58 -6.87
N HIS A 210 -5.66 39.53 -6.15
CA HIS A 210 -4.52 40.32 -6.63
C HIS A 210 -3.21 39.50 -6.74
N ASP A 211 -3.27 38.21 -6.40
CA ASP A 211 -2.21 37.22 -6.58
C ASP A 211 -2.70 36.13 -7.57
N PRO A 212 -2.02 35.94 -8.72
CA PRO A 212 -2.39 34.90 -9.69
C PRO A 212 -2.24 33.49 -9.12
N THR A 213 -1.37 33.29 -8.13
CA THR A 213 -1.14 32.01 -7.45
C THR A 213 -2.35 31.62 -6.60
N ALA A 214 -2.90 32.56 -5.85
CA ALA A 214 -4.15 32.38 -5.10
C ALA A 214 -5.34 32.06 -6.02
N ALA A 215 -5.43 32.72 -7.19
CA ALA A 215 -6.47 32.44 -8.19
C ALA A 215 -6.35 31.02 -8.77
N ASP A 216 -5.14 30.60 -9.17
CA ASP A 216 -4.86 29.24 -9.67
C ASP A 216 -5.15 28.17 -8.61
N ARG A 217 -4.73 28.40 -7.36
CA ARG A 217 -5.02 27.51 -6.22
C ARG A 217 -6.52 27.32 -5.99
N ARG A 218 -7.30 28.41 -5.95
CA ARG A 218 -8.76 28.36 -5.73
C ARG A 218 -9.48 27.70 -6.91
N ALA A 219 -9.01 27.90 -8.14
CA ALA A 219 -9.54 27.22 -9.31
C ALA A 219 -9.28 25.70 -9.27
N ARG A 220 -8.06 25.25 -8.90
CA ARG A 220 -7.75 23.83 -8.75
C ARG A 220 -8.61 23.14 -7.69
N LEU A 221 -8.93 23.82 -6.58
CA LEU A 221 -9.88 23.32 -5.59
C LEU A 221 -11.27 23.04 -6.20
N VAL A 222 -11.81 23.96 -7.01
CA VAL A 222 -13.08 23.71 -7.74
C VAL A 222 -12.97 22.49 -8.66
N LEU A 223 -11.84 22.35 -9.36
CA LEU A 223 -11.60 21.25 -10.29
C LEU A 223 -11.47 19.87 -9.61
N HIS A 224 -10.95 19.79 -8.38
CA HIS A 224 -10.92 18.55 -7.60
C HIS A 224 -12.30 17.99 -7.27
N HIS A 225 -13.32 18.83 -7.14
CA HIS A 225 -14.70 18.35 -7.01
C HIS A 225 -15.29 17.91 -8.35
N ALA A 226 -14.82 18.49 -9.46
CA ALA A 226 -15.33 18.25 -10.81
C ALA A 226 -15.14 16.80 -11.29
N SER A 227 -13.97 16.21 -11.05
CA SER A 227 -13.61 14.86 -11.48
C SER A 227 -13.16 13.97 -10.31
N GLU A 228 -12.83 12.71 -10.60
CA GLU A 228 -12.03 11.92 -9.67
C GLU A 228 -10.52 12.14 -9.96
N PRO A 229 -9.60 11.78 -9.05
CA PRO A 229 -8.16 11.87 -9.24
C PRO A 229 -7.66 11.26 -10.57
N GLY A 230 -6.78 11.96 -11.29
CA GLY A 230 -6.15 11.47 -12.52
C GLY A 230 -7.05 11.51 -13.77
N ASP A 231 -8.01 12.43 -13.84
CA ASP A 231 -8.82 12.66 -15.04
C ASP A 231 -7.99 13.30 -16.15
N ALA A 232 -7.47 12.46 -17.06
CA ALA A 232 -6.58 12.86 -18.15
C ALA A 232 -7.08 14.04 -19.00
N LEU A 233 -8.39 14.10 -19.27
CA LEU A 233 -8.99 15.22 -20.00
C LEU A 233 -8.84 16.54 -19.22
N LEU A 234 -9.11 16.51 -17.91
CA LEU A 234 -9.06 17.71 -17.09
C LEU A 234 -7.61 18.19 -16.89
N CYS A 235 -6.67 17.26 -16.72
CA CYS A 235 -5.25 17.57 -16.63
C CYS A 235 -4.71 18.20 -17.92
N ARG A 236 -5.01 17.66 -19.11
CA ARG A 236 -4.66 18.28 -20.40
C ARG A 236 -5.24 19.67 -20.56
N LEU A 237 -6.53 19.85 -20.23
CA LEU A 237 -7.17 21.16 -20.28
C LEU A 237 -6.50 22.17 -19.35
N VAL A 238 -6.17 21.78 -18.11
CA VAL A 238 -5.46 22.65 -17.14
C VAL A 238 -4.05 22.98 -17.60
N ALA A 239 -3.31 22.01 -18.14
CA ALA A 239 -1.97 22.24 -18.70
C ALA A 239 -1.99 23.19 -19.90
N ARG A 240 -3.02 23.13 -20.76
CA ARG A 240 -3.14 23.95 -21.97
C ARG A 240 -3.70 25.36 -21.73
N PHE A 241 -4.63 25.52 -20.79
CA PHE A 241 -5.40 26.77 -20.62
C PHE A 241 -5.26 27.42 -19.22
N GLY A 242 -4.63 26.74 -18.26
CA GLY A 242 -4.57 27.15 -16.85
C GLY A 242 -5.85 26.80 -16.08
N ALA A 243 -5.71 26.51 -14.78
CA ALA A 243 -6.85 26.09 -13.96
C ALA A 243 -7.98 27.15 -13.85
N PRO A 244 -7.70 28.46 -13.72
CA PRO A 244 -8.74 29.49 -13.69
C PRO A 244 -9.63 29.47 -14.93
N THR A 245 -9.02 29.43 -16.12
CA THR A 245 -9.74 29.40 -17.41
C THR A 245 -10.67 28.19 -17.51
N VAL A 246 -10.17 27.01 -17.14
CA VAL A 246 -10.95 25.75 -17.20
C VAL A 246 -12.07 25.75 -16.16
N ALA A 247 -11.81 26.18 -14.93
CA ALA A 247 -12.82 26.26 -13.88
C ALA A 247 -13.94 27.27 -14.24
N THR A 248 -13.58 28.46 -14.73
CA THR A 248 -14.56 29.45 -15.21
C THR A 248 -15.40 28.89 -16.35
N ALA A 249 -14.78 28.26 -17.35
CA ALA A 249 -15.49 27.73 -18.52
C ALA A 249 -16.41 26.54 -18.17
N LEU A 250 -16.04 25.71 -17.19
CA LEU A 250 -16.92 24.66 -16.67
C LEU A 250 -18.12 25.25 -15.91
N LEU A 251 -17.89 26.25 -15.05
CA LEU A 251 -18.95 26.93 -14.30
C LEU A 251 -19.92 27.70 -15.22
N SER A 252 -19.44 28.37 -16.27
CA SER A 252 -20.27 29.08 -17.25
C SER A 252 -20.97 28.15 -18.26
N GLY A 253 -20.58 26.88 -18.33
CA GLY A 253 -21.07 25.93 -19.35
C GLY A 253 -20.43 26.10 -20.74
N SER A 254 -19.40 26.93 -20.88
CA SER A 254 -18.69 27.19 -22.16
C SER A 254 -17.37 26.41 -22.30
N ALA A 255 -17.15 25.36 -21.52
CA ALA A 255 -15.92 24.58 -21.53
C ALA A 255 -15.58 23.98 -22.91
N ALA A 256 -16.60 23.57 -23.68
CA ALA A 256 -16.42 23.06 -25.03
C ALA A 256 -15.84 24.11 -26.01
N ASP A 257 -16.02 25.40 -25.72
CA ASP A 257 -15.56 26.51 -26.58
C ASP A 257 -14.07 26.83 -26.40
N LEU A 258 -13.42 26.27 -25.39
CA LEU A 258 -11.96 26.32 -25.23
C LEU A 258 -11.23 25.55 -26.35
N LEU A 259 -11.86 24.51 -26.92
CA LEU A 259 -11.25 23.60 -27.88
C LEU A 259 -11.73 23.87 -29.30
N SER A 260 -10.79 24.07 -30.23
CA SER A 260 -11.09 24.17 -31.66
C SER A 260 -11.54 22.82 -32.21
N ALA A 261 -12.57 22.81 -33.06
CA ALA A 261 -13.02 21.62 -33.77
C ALA A 261 -12.20 21.31 -35.04
N HIS A 262 -11.22 22.15 -35.38
CA HIS A 262 -10.41 22.04 -36.61
C HIS A 262 -9.05 21.33 -36.41
N ASP A 263 -8.77 20.88 -35.19
CA ASP A 263 -7.56 20.15 -34.81
C ASP A 263 -7.99 18.77 -34.29
N GLU A 264 -7.36 17.69 -34.76
CA GLU A 264 -7.82 16.31 -34.51
C GLU A 264 -7.70 15.91 -33.03
N GLU A 265 -6.62 16.32 -32.36
CA GLU A 265 -6.43 16.10 -30.93
C GLU A 265 -7.48 16.87 -30.10
N SER A 266 -7.65 18.16 -30.43
CA SER A 266 -8.71 18.99 -29.82
C SER A 266 -10.13 18.47 -30.10
N ALA A 267 -10.38 17.78 -31.21
CA ALA A 267 -11.70 17.24 -31.56
C ALA A 267 -12.12 16.06 -30.66
N ALA A 268 -11.18 15.16 -30.35
CA ALA A 268 -11.43 14.04 -29.43
C ALA A 268 -11.73 14.54 -28.01
N ASP A 269 -10.91 15.47 -27.50
CA ASP A 269 -11.12 16.08 -26.19
C ASP A 269 -12.38 16.93 -26.13
N ARG A 270 -12.74 17.63 -27.23
CA ARG A 270 -14.00 18.38 -27.32
C ARG A 270 -15.21 17.45 -27.27
N ALA A 271 -15.17 16.31 -27.94
CA ALA A 271 -16.25 15.31 -27.88
C ALA A 271 -16.39 14.71 -26.47
N ALA A 272 -15.27 14.34 -25.83
CA ALA A 272 -15.25 13.83 -24.47
C ALA A 272 -15.77 14.88 -23.45
N LEU A 273 -15.38 16.14 -23.63
CA LEU A 273 -15.82 17.26 -22.79
C LEU A 273 -17.32 17.52 -22.96
N ILE A 274 -17.84 17.59 -24.19
CA ILE A 274 -19.28 17.74 -24.46
C ILE A 274 -20.08 16.61 -23.80
N SER A 275 -19.62 15.35 -23.92
CA SER A 275 -20.28 14.20 -23.30
C SER A 275 -20.29 14.23 -21.76
N ARG A 276 -19.42 15.02 -21.13
CA ARG A 276 -19.22 15.07 -19.67
C ARG A 276 -19.62 16.43 -19.05
N ALA A 277 -19.82 17.47 -19.86
CA ALA A 277 -19.91 18.86 -19.45
C ALA A 277 -20.92 19.10 -18.32
N HIS A 278 -22.15 18.60 -18.46
CA HIS A 278 -23.20 18.75 -17.45
C HIS A 278 -22.81 18.12 -16.10
N THR A 279 -22.16 16.95 -16.12
CA THR A 279 -21.70 16.25 -14.89
C THR A 279 -20.56 17.01 -14.23
N LEU A 280 -19.57 17.46 -15.00
CA LEU A 280 -18.44 18.24 -14.51
C LEU A 280 -18.91 19.59 -13.93
N GLN A 281 -19.77 20.32 -14.65
CA GLN A 281 -20.36 21.58 -14.20
C GLN A 281 -21.21 21.42 -12.93
N THR A 282 -22.08 20.39 -12.88
CA THR A 282 -22.90 20.09 -11.69
C THR A 282 -22.03 19.81 -10.46
N ARG A 283 -20.88 19.15 -10.65
CA ARG A 283 -19.89 18.92 -9.59
C ARG A 283 -19.14 20.20 -9.20
N CYS A 284 -18.70 21.02 -10.17
CA CYS A 284 -18.07 22.32 -9.92
C CYS A 284 -18.97 23.24 -9.08
N TYR A 285 -20.28 23.30 -9.36
CA TYR A 285 -21.25 24.09 -8.57
C TYR A 285 -21.44 23.61 -7.13
N ARG A 286 -20.94 22.42 -6.78
CA ARG A 286 -20.98 21.87 -5.41
C ARG A 286 -19.64 22.01 -4.68
N ALA A 287 -18.61 22.50 -5.36
CA ALA A 287 -17.34 22.83 -4.73
C ALA A 287 -17.51 24.04 -3.80
N ASP A 288 -16.86 23.98 -2.64
CA ASP A 288 -16.72 25.12 -1.75
C ASP A 288 -15.24 25.25 -1.35
N PRO A 289 -14.41 25.90 -2.19
CA PRO A 289 -12.98 26.06 -1.93
C PRO A 289 -12.67 26.75 -0.61
N ASP A 290 -13.57 27.61 -0.12
CA ASP A 290 -13.36 28.36 1.12
C ASP A 290 -13.61 27.45 2.33
N ALA A 291 -14.62 26.57 2.26
CA ALA A 291 -14.81 25.50 3.24
C ALA A 291 -13.66 24.48 3.21
N ASP A 292 -13.18 24.08 2.02
CA ASP A 292 -12.03 23.17 1.90
C ASP A 292 -10.78 23.77 2.56
N LEU A 293 -10.50 25.06 2.33
CA LEU A 293 -9.39 25.78 2.97
C LEU A 293 -9.59 25.93 4.48
N ALA A 294 -10.80 26.22 4.95
CA ALA A 294 -11.10 26.32 6.39
C ALA A 294 -10.96 24.96 7.12
N VAL A 295 -11.33 23.85 6.48
CA VAL A 295 -11.07 22.50 7.03
C VAL A 295 -9.57 22.18 7.00
N SER A 296 -8.86 22.61 5.96
CA SER A 296 -7.39 22.46 5.87
C SER A 296 -6.69 23.20 7.02
N GLU A 297 -7.00 24.48 7.22
CA GLU A 297 -6.47 25.30 8.33
C GLU A 297 -6.78 24.66 9.70
N LYS A 298 -8.03 24.24 9.92
CA LYS A 298 -8.46 23.59 11.17
C LYS A 298 -7.73 22.27 11.45
N THR A 299 -7.38 21.52 10.41
CA THR A 299 -6.64 20.24 10.53
C THR A 299 -5.12 20.44 10.56
N GLY A 300 -4.62 21.64 10.30
CA GLY A 300 -3.19 21.90 10.11
C GLY A 300 -2.66 21.42 8.75
N ALA A 301 -3.54 21.06 7.82
CA ALA A 301 -3.18 20.69 6.46
C ALA A 301 -3.00 21.93 5.58
N ARG A 302 -2.07 21.85 4.63
CA ARG A 302 -1.83 22.86 3.59
C ARG A 302 -2.17 22.26 2.22
N TYR A 303 -2.91 22.98 1.39
CA TYR A 303 -3.14 22.59 0.00
C TYR A 303 -2.05 23.16 -0.90
N VAL A 304 -1.29 22.29 -1.57
CA VAL A 304 -0.11 22.57 -2.38
C VAL A 304 -0.42 22.30 -3.85
N ILE A 305 0.14 23.11 -4.76
CA ILE A 305 -0.08 23.04 -6.21
C ILE A 305 1.26 22.96 -6.97
N PRO A 306 1.28 22.54 -8.25
CA PRO A 306 2.52 22.44 -9.05
C PRO A 306 3.38 23.71 -9.15
N ALA A 307 2.83 24.89 -8.86
CA ALA A 307 3.56 26.16 -8.85
C ALA A 307 4.28 26.46 -7.51
N ASP A 308 4.09 25.65 -6.47
CA ASP A 308 4.72 25.83 -5.16
C ASP A 308 6.10 25.13 -5.10
N ASP A 309 7.09 25.76 -4.45
CA ASP A 309 8.42 25.16 -4.20
C ASP A 309 8.37 23.82 -3.44
N ALA A 310 7.27 23.53 -2.75
CA ALA A 310 7.03 22.28 -2.02
C ALA A 310 6.50 21.13 -2.92
N TRP A 311 6.31 21.37 -4.23
CA TRP A 311 5.83 20.36 -5.16
C TRP A 311 6.96 19.43 -5.64
N PRO A 312 6.84 18.10 -5.48
CA PRO A 312 7.83 17.16 -6.00
C PRO A 312 7.64 16.95 -7.51
N THR A 313 8.64 17.33 -8.31
CA THR A 313 8.64 17.11 -9.77
C THR A 313 8.47 15.65 -10.19
N ALA A 314 8.73 14.70 -9.28
CA ALA A 314 8.50 13.29 -9.50
C ALA A 314 7.01 12.93 -9.74
N LEU A 315 6.07 13.81 -9.38
CA LEU A 315 4.65 13.66 -9.74
C LEU A 315 4.35 14.06 -11.19
N ASP A 316 5.22 14.85 -11.83
CA ASP A 316 5.01 15.33 -13.20
C ASP A 316 5.23 14.19 -14.22
N ASP A 317 5.99 13.16 -13.85
CA ASP A 317 6.16 11.91 -14.62
C ASP A 317 4.83 11.18 -14.90
N LEU A 318 3.76 11.47 -14.13
CA LEU A 318 2.42 10.95 -14.36
C LEU A 318 1.74 11.56 -15.59
N GLY A 319 2.27 12.65 -16.17
CA GLY A 319 1.73 13.34 -17.32
C GLY A 319 0.26 13.73 -17.12
N ASP A 320 -0.62 13.28 -18.01
CA ASP A 320 -2.06 13.53 -17.92
C ASP A 320 -2.72 12.94 -16.65
N ALA A 321 -2.06 12.04 -15.92
CA ALA A 321 -2.54 11.52 -14.64
C ALA A 321 -1.95 12.24 -13.42
N ALA A 322 -1.20 13.33 -13.61
CA ALA A 322 -0.63 14.12 -12.52
C ALA A 322 -1.72 14.76 -11.63
N PRO A 323 -1.51 14.86 -10.31
CA PRO A 323 -2.46 15.53 -9.42
C PRO A 323 -2.59 17.03 -9.75
N LEU A 324 -3.82 17.56 -9.83
CA LEU A 324 -4.03 19.01 -10.02
C LEU A 324 -3.49 19.85 -8.85
N GLY A 325 -3.40 19.24 -7.67
CA GLY A 325 -2.88 19.77 -6.41
C GLY A 325 -3.15 18.75 -5.30
N MET A 326 -2.62 18.94 -4.11
CA MET A 326 -2.70 17.95 -3.03
C MET A 326 -2.70 18.61 -1.63
N TRP A 327 -3.42 18.01 -0.70
CA TRP A 327 -3.37 18.35 0.73
C TRP A 327 -2.23 17.62 1.41
N PHE A 328 -1.36 18.38 2.09
CA PHE A 328 -0.25 17.86 2.88
C PHE A 328 -0.51 18.17 4.37
N LEU A 329 -0.39 17.17 5.24
CA LEU A 329 -0.49 17.30 6.69
C LEU A 329 0.78 16.77 7.34
N GLY A 330 1.48 17.62 8.08
CA GLY A 330 2.78 17.32 8.71
C GLY A 330 3.90 18.23 8.25
N THR A 331 5.10 17.97 8.75
CA THR A 331 6.24 18.91 8.68
C THR A 331 7.34 18.50 7.71
N ALA A 332 7.42 17.22 7.32
CA ALA A 332 8.47 16.77 6.41
C ALA A 332 8.36 17.41 5.01
N ASP A 333 9.51 17.61 4.38
CA ASP A 333 9.62 18.11 3.01
C ASP A 333 9.40 16.96 2.02
N LEU A 334 8.36 17.07 1.20
CA LEU A 334 8.04 16.07 0.19
C LEU A 334 9.06 16.04 -0.96
N VAL A 335 9.68 17.16 -1.30
CA VAL A 335 10.70 17.25 -2.36
C VAL A 335 11.95 16.50 -1.94
N ALA A 336 12.42 16.71 -0.70
CA ALA A 336 13.49 15.91 -0.11
C ALA A 336 13.11 14.43 0.00
N ALA A 337 11.89 14.12 0.47
CA ALA A 337 11.42 12.75 0.62
C ALA A 337 11.31 11.99 -0.72
N SER A 338 10.87 12.63 -1.81
CA SER A 338 10.79 12.00 -3.13
C SER A 338 12.16 11.78 -3.79
N ARG A 339 13.12 12.70 -3.56
CA ARG A 339 14.49 12.58 -4.08
C ARG A 339 15.26 11.38 -3.53
N ARG A 340 14.89 10.86 -2.36
CA ARG A 340 15.49 9.67 -1.75
C ARG A 340 14.43 8.80 -1.08
N GLY A 341 13.35 8.56 -1.81
CA GLY A 341 12.18 7.84 -1.36
C GLY A 341 12.11 6.41 -1.91
N VAL A 342 11.71 5.45 -1.09
CA VAL A 342 11.34 4.09 -1.52
C VAL A 342 9.87 3.85 -1.21
N SER A 343 9.12 3.38 -2.21
CA SER A 343 7.74 2.96 -2.00
C SER A 343 7.68 1.51 -1.53
N ILE A 344 7.13 1.25 -0.34
CA ILE A 344 6.96 -0.11 0.20
C ILE A 344 5.48 -0.44 0.26
N VAL A 345 5.06 -1.48 -0.47
CA VAL A 345 3.64 -1.85 -0.60
C VAL A 345 3.43 -3.36 -0.52
N GLY A 346 2.20 -3.78 -0.22
CA GLY A 346 1.88 -5.20 -0.28
C GLY A 346 0.46 -5.58 0.16
N ALA A 347 0.35 -6.81 0.65
CA ALA A 347 -0.91 -7.41 1.07
C ALA A 347 -1.54 -6.66 2.25
N ARG A 348 -2.87 -6.42 2.16
CA ARG A 348 -3.66 -5.83 3.26
C ARG A 348 -3.94 -6.83 4.39
N ILE A 349 -3.97 -8.11 4.03
CA ILE A 349 -3.99 -9.27 4.93
C ILE A 349 -2.62 -9.92 4.72
N ALA A 350 -1.62 -9.38 5.43
CA ALA A 350 -0.24 -9.84 5.37
C ALA A 350 0.03 -10.93 6.41
N THR A 351 1.01 -11.79 6.14
CA THR A 351 1.47 -12.77 7.13
C THR A 351 2.33 -12.10 8.21
N GLY A 352 2.60 -12.82 9.30
CA GLY A 352 3.58 -12.38 10.31
C GLY A 352 4.98 -12.19 9.71
N TYR A 353 5.35 -13.02 8.73
CA TYR A 353 6.59 -12.88 7.96
C TYR A 353 6.61 -11.58 7.15
N GLY A 354 5.56 -11.33 6.35
CA GLY A 354 5.45 -10.13 5.53
C GLY A 354 5.46 -8.84 6.35
N MET A 355 4.73 -8.79 7.47
CA MET A 355 4.75 -7.63 8.36
C MET A 355 6.11 -7.41 9.03
N HIS A 356 6.82 -8.48 9.43
CA HIS A 356 8.17 -8.36 9.98
C HIS A 356 9.15 -7.83 8.94
N VAL A 357 9.20 -8.43 7.74
CA VAL A 357 10.13 -8.01 6.68
C VAL A 357 9.84 -6.59 6.20
N ALA A 358 8.57 -6.19 6.09
CA ALA A 358 8.21 -4.81 5.75
C ALA A 358 8.71 -3.80 6.80
N GLY A 359 8.63 -4.15 8.09
CA GLY A 359 9.17 -3.34 9.18
C GLY A 359 10.69 -3.23 9.14
N GLU A 360 11.39 -4.36 9.01
CA GLU A 360 12.87 -4.41 8.93
C GLU A 360 13.43 -3.68 7.72
N LEU A 361 12.81 -3.85 6.54
CA LEU A 361 13.20 -3.13 5.32
C LEU A 361 13.01 -1.62 5.49
N ALA A 362 11.86 -1.19 6.02
CA ALA A 362 11.57 0.21 6.26
C ALA A 362 12.51 0.85 7.29
N ALA A 363 12.79 0.16 8.41
CA ALA A 363 13.72 0.61 9.43
C ALA A 363 15.14 0.73 8.88
N GLY A 364 15.67 -0.32 8.23
CA GLY A 364 17.02 -0.29 7.68
C GLY A 364 17.22 0.73 6.56
N LEU A 365 16.17 1.05 5.79
CA LEU A 365 16.16 2.14 4.81
C LEU A 365 16.14 3.52 5.48
N ALA A 366 15.27 3.69 6.48
CA ALA A 366 15.16 4.91 7.29
C ALA A 366 16.47 5.26 8.01
N GLU A 367 17.16 4.28 8.61
CA GLU A 367 18.51 4.45 9.18
C GLU A 367 19.54 4.96 8.17
N ARG A 368 19.37 4.61 6.90
CA ARG A 368 20.22 5.05 5.78
C ARG A 368 19.76 6.39 5.22
N GLY A 369 18.75 7.03 5.80
CA GLY A 369 18.18 8.31 5.40
C GLY A 369 17.19 8.25 4.23
N TRP A 370 16.65 7.07 3.90
CA TRP A 370 15.64 6.93 2.86
C TRP A 370 14.25 7.18 3.43
N ALA A 371 13.44 7.98 2.74
CA ALA A 371 12.05 8.19 3.10
C ALA A 371 11.19 6.99 2.68
N ILE A 372 10.32 6.52 3.57
CA ILE A 372 9.41 5.40 3.27
C ILE A 372 8.05 5.90 2.83
N ILE A 373 7.69 5.67 1.58
CA ILE A 373 6.42 6.07 1.00
C ILE A 373 5.48 4.87 0.97
N SER A 374 4.25 5.03 1.47
CA SER A 374 3.24 3.98 1.41
C SER A 374 1.82 4.52 1.54
N GLY A 375 0.84 3.63 1.59
CA GLY A 375 -0.58 3.95 1.49
C GLY A 375 -1.37 3.89 2.78
N ALA A 376 -0.72 3.82 3.95
CA ALA A 376 -1.30 3.65 5.28
C ALA A 376 -2.32 2.49 5.45
N ALA A 377 -2.43 1.57 4.48
CA ALA A 377 -3.36 0.46 4.55
C ALA A 377 -2.97 -0.55 5.65
N ARG A 378 -3.89 -1.45 6.00
CA ARG A 378 -3.59 -2.61 6.87
C ARG A 378 -2.48 -3.48 6.25
N GLY A 379 -1.85 -4.32 7.07
CA GLY A 379 -0.80 -5.24 6.61
C GLY A 379 0.52 -4.53 6.31
N ILE A 380 1.06 -4.72 5.11
CA ILE A 380 2.41 -4.28 4.72
C ILE A 380 2.61 -2.76 4.87
N ASP A 381 1.72 -1.92 4.32
CA ASP A 381 1.84 -0.46 4.37
C ASP A 381 2.00 0.04 5.83
N GLY A 382 1.12 -0.41 6.73
CA GLY A 382 1.18 -0.05 8.15
C GLY A 382 2.41 -0.59 8.89
N ALA A 383 2.94 -1.75 8.48
CA ALA A 383 4.20 -2.27 9.02
C ALA A 383 5.41 -1.45 8.54
N ALA A 384 5.45 -1.04 7.27
CA ALA A 384 6.49 -0.18 6.72
C ALA A 384 6.54 1.18 7.43
N HIS A 385 5.39 1.86 7.59
CA HIS A 385 5.35 3.12 8.33
C HIS A 385 5.84 2.98 9.78
N ARG A 386 5.45 1.89 10.48
CA ARG A 386 5.93 1.63 11.86
C ARG A 386 7.43 1.38 11.91
N GLY A 387 8.01 0.66 10.94
CA GLY A 387 9.45 0.44 10.85
C GLY A 387 10.23 1.75 10.65
N ALA A 388 9.76 2.61 9.75
CA ALA A 388 10.36 3.91 9.50
C ALA A 388 10.33 4.83 10.75
N LEU A 389 9.18 4.92 11.43
CA LEU A 389 9.02 5.70 12.66
C LEU A 389 9.87 5.14 13.82
N ALA A 390 9.97 3.81 13.96
CA ALA A 390 10.82 3.19 14.98
C ALA A 390 12.31 3.53 14.79
N ALA A 391 12.76 3.66 13.54
CA ALA A 391 14.10 4.15 13.18
C ALA A 391 14.24 5.70 13.19
N ARG A 392 13.17 6.44 13.53
CA ARG A 392 13.09 7.91 13.47
C ARG A 392 13.38 8.50 12.08
N GLY A 393 13.08 7.74 11.02
CA GLY A 393 13.18 8.21 9.64
C GLY A 393 11.89 8.84 9.13
N VAL A 394 12.00 9.56 8.02
CA VAL A 394 10.85 10.17 7.34
C VAL A 394 9.97 9.10 6.71
N THR A 395 8.66 9.21 6.91
CA THR A 395 7.69 8.39 6.17
C THR A 395 6.51 9.22 5.66
N VAL A 396 6.02 8.85 4.48
CA VAL A 396 5.01 9.58 3.71
C VAL A 396 3.81 8.67 3.45
N ALA A 397 2.65 9.02 3.98
CA ALA A 397 1.40 8.27 3.80
C ALA A 397 0.47 8.97 2.81
N ALA A 398 0.30 8.41 1.60
CA ALA A 398 -0.74 8.88 0.68
C ALA A 398 -2.09 8.22 1.02
N LEU A 399 -3.15 9.00 1.20
CA LEU A 399 -4.49 8.53 1.58
C LEU A 399 -5.44 8.39 0.39
N ALA A 400 -6.42 7.49 0.51
CA ALA A 400 -7.50 7.28 -0.47
C ALA A 400 -8.86 7.87 -0.01
N CYS A 401 -8.79 8.86 0.86
CA CYS A 401 -9.87 9.68 1.39
C CYS A 401 -9.37 11.13 1.60
N GLY A 402 -10.28 12.06 1.92
CA GLY A 402 -9.92 13.43 2.31
C GLY A 402 -8.92 13.46 3.46
N ILE A 403 -8.09 14.52 3.52
CA ILE A 403 -6.99 14.66 4.50
C ILE A 403 -7.47 14.73 5.96
N ASP A 404 -8.73 15.12 6.16
CA ASP A 404 -9.45 15.20 7.43
C ASP A 404 -10.03 13.85 7.89
N LEU A 405 -9.95 12.80 7.07
CA LEU A 405 -10.51 11.48 7.34
C LEU A 405 -9.41 10.43 7.55
N VAL A 406 -9.51 9.71 8.67
CA VAL A 406 -8.62 8.60 9.00
C VAL A 406 -9.16 7.30 8.40
N TYR A 407 -8.38 6.66 7.52
CA TYR A 407 -8.65 5.29 7.09
C TYR A 407 -7.37 4.46 6.93
N PRO A 408 -7.33 3.20 7.43
CA PRO A 408 -8.38 2.53 8.20
C PRO A 408 -8.47 3.08 9.63
N ALA A 409 -9.66 3.09 10.24
CA ALA A 409 -9.85 3.65 11.59
C ALA A 409 -8.86 3.08 12.64
N GLY A 410 -8.55 1.77 12.59
CA GLY A 410 -7.55 1.16 13.46
C GLY A 410 -6.10 1.63 13.26
N HIS A 411 -5.83 2.54 12.32
CA HIS A 411 -4.54 3.21 12.11
C HIS A 411 -4.57 4.69 12.52
N GLU A 412 -5.58 5.16 13.27
CA GLU A 412 -5.66 6.55 13.78
C GLU A 412 -4.37 7.02 14.46
N ALA A 413 -3.90 6.28 15.47
CA ALA A 413 -2.65 6.59 16.17
C ALA A 413 -1.42 6.55 15.24
N LEU A 414 -1.40 5.65 14.25
CA LEU A 414 -0.32 5.55 13.28
C LEU A 414 -0.31 6.76 12.32
N ILE A 415 -1.46 7.14 11.78
CA ILE A 415 -1.59 8.28 10.86
C ILE A 415 -1.28 9.58 11.61
N GLY A 416 -1.69 9.72 12.88
CA GLY A 416 -1.30 10.83 13.76
C GLY A 416 0.21 10.90 14.02
N ALA A 417 0.88 9.76 14.23
CA ALA A 417 2.35 9.72 14.33
C ALA A 417 3.04 10.11 13.02
N ILE A 418 2.56 9.61 11.87
CA ILE A 418 3.07 10.00 10.54
C ILE A 418 2.88 11.49 10.27
N ALA A 419 1.74 12.08 10.66
CA ALA A 419 1.51 13.52 10.56
C ALA A 419 2.44 14.34 11.48
N SER A 420 2.90 13.76 12.60
CA SER A 420 3.75 14.44 13.58
C SER A 420 5.23 14.42 13.20
N GLU A 421 5.72 13.30 12.67
CA GLU A 421 7.15 13.04 12.42
C GLU A 421 7.51 12.92 10.93
N GLY A 422 6.50 12.88 10.04
CA GLY A 422 6.65 12.69 8.61
C GLY A 422 5.66 13.55 7.82
N LEU A 423 4.94 12.92 6.88
CA LEU A 423 3.94 13.60 6.06
C LEU A 423 2.76 12.69 5.69
N VAL A 424 1.55 13.22 5.75
CA VAL A 424 0.33 12.59 5.23
C VAL A 424 -0.15 13.40 4.02
N LEU A 425 -0.54 12.73 2.95
CA LEU A 425 -0.91 13.32 1.66
C LEU A 425 -2.32 12.90 1.26
N SER A 426 -3.08 13.77 0.61
CA SER A 426 -4.26 13.38 -0.16
C SER A 426 -4.45 14.24 -1.41
N GLU A 427 -4.95 13.63 -2.47
CA GLU A 427 -5.43 14.33 -3.68
C GLU A 427 -6.95 14.61 -3.60
N LEU A 428 -7.64 14.10 -2.57
CA LEU A 428 -9.10 14.18 -2.46
C LEU A 428 -9.52 15.33 -1.55
N PRO A 429 -10.58 16.09 -1.90
CA PRO A 429 -11.12 17.14 -1.04
C PRO A 429 -11.49 16.66 0.37
N PRO A 430 -11.45 17.55 1.37
CA PRO A 430 -11.94 17.25 2.70
C PRO A 430 -13.35 16.65 2.72
N GLY A 431 -13.62 15.76 3.67
CA GLY A 431 -14.86 14.99 3.77
C GLY A 431 -15.02 13.87 2.73
N THR A 432 -14.08 13.69 1.79
CA THR A 432 -14.19 12.66 0.75
C THR A 432 -13.98 11.26 1.29
N ALA A 433 -15.05 10.50 1.45
CA ALA A 433 -15.02 9.12 1.95
C ALA A 433 -14.25 8.15 1.02
N VAL A 434 -13.72 7.07 1.61
CA VAL A 434 -13.02 6.00 0.88
C VAL A 434 -13.91 5.29 -0.14
N SER A 435 -13.32 4.90 -1.27
CA SER A 435 -13.93 4.02 -2.26
C SER A 435 -12.91 2.97 -2.74
N ARG A 436 -13.39 1.87 -3.35
CA ARG A 436 -12.48 0.83 -3.89
C ARG A 436 -11.58 1.37 -5.00
N PHE A 437 -12.11 2.23 -5.88
CA PHE A 437 -11.37 2.75 -7.03
C PHE A 437 -10.33 3.80 -6.62
N ARG A 438 -10.63 4.67 -5.64
CA ARG A 438 -9.69 5.68 -5.11
C ARG A 438 -8.40 5.09 -4.54
N PHE A 439 -8.41 3.83 -4.09
CA PHE A 439 -7.17 3.14 -3.71
C PHE A 439 -6.26 2.83 -4.90
N LEU A 440 -6.82 2.56 -6.09
CA LEU A 440 -6.07 2.33 -7.31
C LEU A 440 -5.54 3.66 -7.85
N ASP A 441 -6.39 4.69 -7.90
CA ASP A 441 -6.00 6.02 -8.38
C ASP A 441 -4.85 6.59 -7.52
N ARG A 442 -4.99 6.52 -6.18
CA ARG A 442 -3.95 6.91 -5.21
C ARG A 442 -2.63 6.17 -5.43
N ASN A 443 -2.66 4.90 -5.85
CA ASN A 443 -1.42 4.13 -6.01
C ASN A 443 -0.47 4.69 -7.08
N ARG A 444 -0.94 5.48 -8.04
CA ARG A 444 -0.03 6.19 -8.99
C ARG A 444 0.84 7.22 -8.27
N VAL A 445 0.30 7.91 -7.27
CA VAL A 445 1.05 8.87 -6.42
C VAL A 445 2.14 8.14 -5.64
N ILE A 446 1.86 6.96 -5.10
CA ILE A 446 2.87 6.14 -4.42
C ILE A 446 3.97 5.70 -5.39
N ALA A 447 3.61 5.22 -6.58
CA ALA A 447 4.59 4.85 -7.60
C ALA A 447 5.44 6.05 -8.07
N ALA A 448 4.82 7.23 -8.21
CA ALA A 448 5.44 8.47 -8.69
C ALA A 448 6.23 9.25 -7.62
N LEU A 449 6.10 8.93 -6.32
CA LEU A 449 6.93 9.58 -5.29
C LEU A 449 8.22 8.80 -4.96
N GLY A 450 8.26 7.48 -5.12
CA GLY A 450 9.43 6.66 -4.78
C GLY A 450 10.32 6.38 -5.99
N LEU A 451 11.65 6.44 -5.82
CA LEU A 451 12.62 6.10 -6.88
C LEU A 451 12.51 4.63 -7.35
N GLY A 452 11.99 3.77 -6.49
CA GLY A 452 11.62 2.39 -6.81
C GLY A 452 10.52 1.88 -5.87
N THR A 453 9.91 0.75 -6.23
CA THR A 453 8.82 0.14 -5.45
C THR A 453 9.17 -1.27 -5.00
N VAL A 454 9.20 -1.49 -3.69
CA VAL A 454 9.38 -2.80 -3.06
C VAL A 454 8.03 -3.43 -2.74
N VAL A 455 7.75 -4.61 -3.32
CA VAL A 455 6.55 -5.41 -3.02
C VAL A 455 6.92 -6.53 -2.04
N VAL A 456 6.41 -6.47 -0.81
CA VAL A 456 6.80 -7.41 0.25
C VAL A 456 5.98 -8.70 0.22
N GLU A 457 4.65 -8.58 0.12
CA GLU A 457 3.75 -9.70 -0.11
C GLU A 457 2.64 -9.27 -1.08
N ALA A 458 2.22 -10.18 -1.95
CA ALA A 458 1.12 -9.99 -2.89
C ALA A 458 0.59 -11.36 -3.33
N ALA A 459 -0.70 -11.62 -3.15
CA ALA A 459 -1.39 -12.68 -3.89
C ALA A 459 -1.57 -12.27 -5.37
N ALA A 460 -1.82 -13.23 -6.28
CA ALA A 460 -1.91 -12.97 -7.73
C ALA A 460 -2.89 -11.86 -8.17
N ARG A 461 -3.89 -11.52 -7.34
CA ARG A 461 -4.86 -10.43 -7.59
C ARG A 461 -4.78 -9.29 -6.56
N SER A 462 -3.61 -9.09 -5.93
CA SER A 462 -3.38 -8.01 -4.97
C SER A 462 -3.34 -6.64 -5.64
N GLY A 463 -3.92 -5.63 -4.98
CA GLY A 463 -3.85 -4.23 -5.41
C GLY A 463 -2.42 -3.65 -5.37
N SER A 464 -1.49 -4.25 -4.62
CA SER A 464 -0.07 -3.86 -4.62
C SER A 464 0.62 -4.13 -5.97
N LEU A 465 0.13 -5.11 -6.75
CA LEU A 465 0.64 -5.39 -8.10
C LEU A 465 0.28 -4.27 -9.09
N VAL A 466 -0.76 -3.48 -8.81
CA VAL A 466 -1.07 -2.28 -9.61
C VAL A 466 -0.02 -1.20 -9.38
N THR A 467 0.40 -0.97 -8.13
CA THR A 467 1.50 -0.03 -7.83
C THR A 467 2.80 -0.45 -8.49
N ALA A 468 3.12 -1.76 -8.50
CA ALA A 468 4.30 -2.29 -9.17
C ALA A 468 4.29 -2.00 -10.68
N ARG A 469 3.18 -2.27 -11.37
CA ARG A 469 3.01 -1.97 -12.81
C ARG A 469 3.07 -0.47 -13.10
N LEU A 470 2.54 0.37 -12.20
CA LEU A 470 2.63 1.82 -12.34
C LEU A 470 4.08 2.29 -12.20
N ALA A 471 4.85 1.77 -11.24
CA ALA A 471 6.27 2.08 -11.10
C ALA A 471 7.07 1.66 -12.34
N ASP A 472 6.85 0.44 -12.83
CA ASP A 472 7.46 -0.07 -14.08
C ASP A 472 7.12 0.82 -15.29
N SER A 473 5.86 1.25 -15.44
CA SER A 473 5.45 2.16 -16.51
C SER A 473 6.05 3.58 -16.42
N LEU A 474 6.51 3.98 -15.24
CA LEU A 474 7.26 5.22 -14.99
C LEU A 474 8.79 5.02 -15.12
N GLY A 475 9.24 3.84 -15.55
CA GLY A 475 10.67 3.50 -15.68
C GLY A 475 11.38 3.29 -14.33
N ARG A 476 10.64 3.06 -13.24
CA ARG A 476 11.17 2.96 -11.88
C ARG A 476 11.32 1.49 -11.47
N PRO A 477 12.48 1.07 -10.92
CA PRO A 477 12.71 -0.33 -10.59
C PRO A 477 11.65 -0.91 -9.65
N VAL A 478 11.09 -2.06 -10.04
CA VAL A 478 10.27 -2.89 -9.16
C VAL A 478 11.18 -3.90 -8.48
N LEU A 479 11.08 -3.97 -7.16
CA LEU A 479 11.78 -4.93 -6.32
C LEU A 479 10.75 -5.78 -5.59
N ALA A 480 11.09 -7.04 -5.29
CA ALA A 480 10.15 -7.99 -4.72
C ALA A 480 10.82 -8.87 -3.66
N VAL A 481 10.14 -9.07 -2.54
CA VAL A 481 10.60 -9.95 -1.47
C VAL A 481 10.19 -11.40 -1.79
N PRO A 482 11.12 -12.37 -1.70
CA PRO A 482 10.80 -13.78 -1.88
C PRO A 482 10.06 -14.31 -0.65
N GLY A 483 8.95 -15.01 -0.84
CA GLY A 483 8.28 -15.76 0.23
C GLY A 483 8.20 -17.28 -0.05
N PRO A 484 7.61 -18.07 0.86
CA PRO A 484 7.45 -19.51 0.67
C PRO A 484 6.63 -19.83 -0.59
N VAL A 485 7.08 -20.76 -1.42
CA VAL A 485 6.35 -21.22 -2.63
C VAL A 485 5.00 -21.89 -2.34
N THR A 486 4.75 -22.22 -1.08
CA THR A 486 3.47 -22.74 -0.57
C THR A 486 2.53 -21.65 -0.03
N SER A 487 2.93 -20.37 -0.07
CA SER A 487 2.15 -19.23 0.43
C SER A 487 1.45 -18.51 -0.71
N GLU A 488 0.11 -18.51 -0.71
CA GLU A 488 -0.69 -17.70 -1.64
C GLU A 488 -0.35 -16.20 -1.57
N ALA A 489 0.08 -15.71 -0.39
CA ALA A 489 0.51 -14.32 -0.21
C ALA A 489 1.82 -13.97 -0.92
N SER A 490 2.54 -14.96 -1.47
CA SER A 490 3.82 -14.77 -2.18
C SER A 490 3.71 -14.99 -3.69
N GLU A 491 2.61 -15.53 -4.19
CA GLU A 491 2.42 -15.87 -5.62
C GLU A 491 2.67 -14.68 -6.55
N GLY A 492 2.19 -13.49 -6.18
CA GLY A 492 2.37 -12.25 -6.91
C GLY A 492 3.81 -11.73 -6.86
N THR A 493 4.54 -11.88 -5.74
CA THR A 493 5.97 -11.51 -5.71
C THR A 493 6.81 -12.50 -6.51
N HIS A 494 6.48 -13.80 -6.49
CA HIS A 494 7.11 -14.80 -7.38
C HIS A 494 6.83 -14.55 -8.85
N GLN A 495 5.65 -14.02 -9.20
CA GLN A 495 5.35 -13.62 -10.57
C GLN A 495 6.14 -12.38 -10.98
N LEU A 496 6.16 -11.32 -10.16
CA LEU A 496 6.98 -10.13 -10.40
C LEU A 496 8.47 -10.48 -10.62
N ILE A 497 9.05 -11.36 -9.79
CA ILE A 497 10.45 -11.80 -9.94
C ILE A 497 10.67 -12.53 -11.28
N ARG A 498 9.70 -13.33 -11.74
CA ARG A 498 9.76 -13.99 -13.05
C ARG A 498 9.60 -13.01 -14.23
N ASP A 499 8.86 -11.94 -14.01
CA ASP A 499 8.62 -10.87 -15.00
C ASP A 499 9.76 -9.82 -15.04
N GLY A 500 10.78 -9.95 -14.17
CA GLY A 500 11.99 -9.13 -14.19
C GLY A 500 12.23 -8.24 -12.96
N ALA A 501 11.34 -8.26 -11.96
CA ALA A 501 11.54 -7.52 -10.71
C ALA A 501 12.74 -8.04 -9.92
N LEU A 502 13.48 -7.12 -9.29
CA LEU A 502 14.70 -7.42 -8.56
C LEU A 502 14.38 -8.08 -7.22
N LEU A 503 14.91 -9.28 -6.99
CA LEU A 503 14.73 -9.99 -5.72
C LEU A 503 15.55 -9.31 -4.62
N VAL A 504 14.89 -8.88 -3.54
CA VAL A 504 15.55 -8.26 -2.38
C VAL A 504 15.16 -8.93 -1.06
N THR A 505 16.10 -8.96 -0.12
CA THR A 505 15.96 -9.59 1.20
C THR A 505 16.30 -8.68 2.37
N ARG A 506 16.97 -7.54 2.11
CA ARG A 506 17.41 -6.56 3.12
C ARG A 506 17.47 -5.14 2.54
N ALA A 507 17.39 -4.13 3.41
CA ALA A 507 17.42 -2.71 3.01
C ALA A 507 18.62 -2.36 2.12
N ALA A 508 19.81 -2.89 2.42
CA ALA A 508 21.01 -2.62 1.66
C ALA A 508 20.96 -3.12 0.19
N GLU A 509 20.15 -4.13 -0.15
CA GLU A 509 19.95 -4.57 -1.55
C GLU A 509 19.01 -3.62 -2.30
N VAL A 510 18.07 -2.99 -1.59
CA VAL A 510 17.24 -1.91 -2.16
C VAL A 510 18.10 -0.68 -2.45
N VAL A 511 18.99 -0.29 -1.53
CA VAL A 511 19.93 0.83 -1.73
C VAL A 511 20.94 0.56 -2.85
N GLU A 512 21.42 -0.68 -3.00
CA GLU A 512 22.30 -1.10 -4.10
C GLU A 512 21.68 -0.86 -5.49
N HIS A 513 20.35 -0.92 -5.60
CA HIS A 513 19.62 -0.75 -6.86
C HIS A 513 19.03 0.65 -7.09
N LEU A 514 18.76 1.41 -6.02
CA LEU A 514 18.09 2.73 -6.11
C LEU A 514 19.01 3.91 -5.78
N GLY A 515 20.12 3.69 -5.09
CA GLY A 515 20.98 4.74 -4.57
C GLY A 515 22.04 5.26 -5.54
N ASP A 516 22.59 6.43 -5.20
CA ASP A 516 23.61 7.11 -5.99
C ASP A 516 24.95 6.36 -5.95
N LEU A 517 25.50 6.06 -7.13
CA LEU A 517 26.77 5.38 -7.31
C LEU A 517 27.92 6.12 -6.59
N GLY A 518 28.46 5.49 -5.55
CA GLY A 518 29.58 6.02 -4.76
C GLY A 518 29.21 7.03 -3.67
N ALA A 519 27.93 7.40 -3.53
CA ALA A 519 27.43 8.20 -2.41
C ALA A 519 26.66 7.33 -1.41
N ASP A 520 25.78 6.45 -1.89
CA ASP A 520 25.00 5.53 -1.05
C ASP A 520 25.73 4.20 -0.74
N LEU A 521 26.90 3.99 -1.36
CA LEU A 521 27.80 2.87 -1.09
C LEU A 521 29.07 3.32 -0.36
N ALA A 522 28.97 3.55 0.95
CA ALA A 522 30.12 3.66 1.84
C ALA A 522 29.82 3.31 3.31
N GLU A 523 29.60 2.02 3.61
CA GLU A 523 30.47 1.40 4.62
C GLU A 523 31.40 0.44 3.89
N PRO A 524 32.69 0.34 4.29
CA PRO A 524 33.55 -0.69 3.76
C PRO A 524 32.94 -2.06 4.08
N THR A 525 33.07 -2.97 3.12
CA THR A 525 32.65 -4.37 3.16
C THR A 525 33.35 -5.16 4.28
N THR A 526 33.04 -4.83 5.54
CA THR A 526 33.50 -5.50 6.77
C THR A 526 32.55 -6.63 7.19
N THR A 527 31.43 -6.77 6.48
CA THR A 527 30.92 -8.10 6.14
C THR A 527 30.75 -8.19 4.64
N ALA A 528 31.84 -8.58 3.96
CA ALA A 528 31.66 -9.36 2.75
C ALA A 528 30.74 -10.52 3.12
N ARG A 529 29.58 -10.63 2.48
CA ARG A 529 28.88 -11.90 2.39
C ARG A 529 29.66 -12.82 1.44
N THR A 530 30.92 -13.08 1.78
CA THR A 530 31.69 -14.25 1.35
C THR A 530 30.96 -15.49 1.84
N SER A 531 29.88 -15.86 1.15
CA SER A 531 29.36 -17.22 0.99
C SER A 531 29.40 -18.08 2.26
N SER A 532 29.02 -17.49 3.41
CA SER A 532 29.26 -18.02 4.75
C SER A 532 30.54 -18.87 4.88
N ARG A 533 31.70 -18.38 4.40
CA ARG A 533 32.98 -19.05 4.58
C ARG A 533 33.25 -19.09 6.07
N ARG A 534 32.88 -20.22 6.69
CA ARG A 534 33.20 -20.50 8.08
C ARG A 534 34.73 -20.43 8.17
N PRO A 535 35.33 -20.00 9.28
CA PRO A 535 36.80 -19.94 9.33
C PRO A 535 37.49 -21.33 9.17
N ARG A 536 36.72 -22.43 9.21
CA ARG A 536 37.14 -23.78 8.78
C ARG A 536 37.27 -23.97 7.26
N ASP A 537 36.51 -23.23 6.45
CA ASP A 537 36.44 -23.35 4.98
C ASP A 537 37.67 -22.76 4.28
N SER A 538 38.59 -22.14 5.05
CA SER A 538 39.92 -21.73 4.62
C SER A 538 41.04 -22.70 5.03
N LEU A 539 40.72 -23.79 5.76
CA LEU A 539 41.70 -24.82 6.11
C LEU A 539 42.01 -25.70 4.89
N ASP A 540 43.26 -26.16 4.80
CA ASP A 540 43.62 -27.18 3.82
C ASP A 540 42.92 -28.52 4.13
N PRO A 541 42.68 -29.41 3.14
CA PRO A 541 41.91 -30.63 3.35
C PRO A 541 42.47 -31.59 4.40
N ILE A 542 43.79 -31.53 4.68
CA ILE A 542 44.43 -32.34 5.73
C ILE A 542 44.16 -31.69 7.09
N ALA A 543 44.31 -30.37 7.21
CA ALA A 543 44.01 -29.63 8.43
C ALA A 543 42.53 -29.69 8.83
N ALA A 544 41.58 -29.54 7.90
CA ALA A 544 40.16 -29.69 8.17
C ALA A 544 39.82 -31.10 8.71
N ARG A 545 40.33 -32.13 8.03
CA ARG A 545 40.11 -33.54 8.39
C ARG A 545 40.77 -33.94 9.71
N VAL A 546 41.90 -33.33 10.08
CA VAL A 546 42.52 -33.50 11.41
C VAL A 546 41.71 -32.78 12.49
N LEU A 547 41.21 -31.57 12.21
CA LEU A 547 40.40 -30.81 13.15
C LEU A 547 39.07 -31.51 13.48
N ASP A 548 38.41 -32.10 12.47
CA ASP A 548 37.16 -32.84 12.64
C ASP A 548 37.35 -34.21 13.34
N ALA A 549 38.58 -34.77 13.32
CA ALA A 549 38.91 -36.02 14.00
C ALA A 549 39.23 -35.84 15.49
N LEU A 550 39.45 -34.60 15.96
CA LEU A 550 39.78 -34.33 17.37
C LEU A 550 38.52 -34.16 18.23
N PRO A 551 38.54 -34.63 19.49
CA PRO A 551 37.49 -34.34 20.45
C PRO A 551 37.46 -32.84 20.75
N ILE A 552 36.27 -32.31 20.98
CA ILE A 552 36.08 -30.92 21.41
C ILE A 552 36.67 -30.74 22.82
N ALA A 553 37.32 -29.59 23.07
CA ALA A 553 37.85 -29.22 24.38
C ALA A 553 36.82 -29.44 25.51
N GLY A 554 37.26 -30.09 26.59
CA GLY A 554 36.38 -30.51 27.70
C GLY A 554 35.61 -31.83 27.48
N ARG A 555 35.67 -32.45 26.29
CA ARG A 555 35.10 -33.78 26.02
C ARG A 555 36.13 -34.90 25.91
N GLY A 556 37.42 -34.56 25.93
CA GLY A 556 38.55 -35.49 25.87
C GLY A 556 39.72 -34.90 25.10
N THR A 557 40.81 -35.66 24.99
CA THR A 557 41.96 -35.39 24.14
C THR A 557 42.44 -36.67 23.47
N LEU A 558 43.12 -36.56 22.33
CA LEU A 558 43.75 -37.68 21.61
C LEU A 558 45.24 -37.41 21.43
N ASP A 559 46.09 -38.44 21.53
CA ASP A 559 47.48 -38.31 21.15
C ASP A 559 47.67 -38.12 19.63
N THR A 560 48.90 -37.93 19.16
CA THR A 560 49.17 -37.66 17.73
C THR A 560 48.97 -38.88 16.84
N VAL A 561 49.11 -40.10 17.38
CA VAL A 561 48.88 -41.37 16.69
C VAL A 561 47.38 -41.68 16.67
N GLU A 562 46.67 -41.48 17.77
CA GLU A 562 45.22 -41.61 17.87
C GLU A 562 44.51 -40.63 16.94
N ALA A 563 44.93 -39.36 16.91
CA ALA A 563 44.42 -38.36 15.96
C ALA A 563 44.73 -38.75 14.50
N ALA A 564 45.87 -39.40 14.24
CA ALA A 564 46.21 -39.88 12.89
C ALA A 564 45.36 -41.07 12.45
N LEU A 565 45.04 -41.99 13.37
CA LEU A 565 44.11 -43.11 13.15
C LEU A 565 42.68 -42.61 12.94
N ALA A 566 42.19 -41.72 13.81
CA ALA A 566 40.86 -41.13 13.70
C ALA A 566 40.68 -40.30 12.42
N ALA A 567 41.71 -39.54 12.02
CA ALA A 567 41.71 -38.82 10.75
C ALA A 567 41.97 -39.73 9.54
N GLY A 568 42.50 -40.94 9.70
CA GLY A 568 42.90 -41.84 8.61
C GLY A 568 44.01 -41.28 7.72
N LEU A 569 45.03 -40.67 8.34
CA LEU A 569 46.14 -39.96 7.67
C LEU A 569 47.50 -40.42 8.24
N GLU A 570 48.59 -40.21 7.50
CA GLU A 570 49.93 -40.53 8.02
C GLU A 570 50.26 -39.66 9.25
N PRO A 571 50.84 -40.20 10.34
CA PRO A 571 51.21 -39.44 11.53
C PRO A 571 52.05 -38.17 11.26
N ARG A 572 52.90 -38.18 10.22
CA ARG A 572 53.67 -36.98 9.80
C ARG A 572 52.79 -35.86 9.27
N ALA A 573 51.79 -36.19 8.44
CA ALA A 573 50.83 -35.22 7.90
C ALA A 573 49.95 -34.65 9.02
N VAL A 574 49.52 -35.49 9.96
CA VAL A 574 48.75 -35.08 11.15
C VAL A 574 49.57 -34.19 12.06
N HIS A 575 50.82 -34.54 12.36
CA HIS A 575 51.71 -33.71 13.18
C HIS A 575 51.94 -32.31 12.55
N ALA A 576 52.17 -32.25 11.23
CA ALA A 576 52.31 -30.99 10.52
C ALA A 576 51.00 -30.16 10.49
N ALA A 577 49.85 -30.82 10.39
CA ALA A 577 48.53 -30.17 10.42
C ALA A 577 48.20 -29.63 11.82
N LEU A 578 48.44 -30.40 12.87
CA LEU A 578 48.29 -29.98 14.27
C LEU A 578 49.12 -28.74 14.57
N GLY A 579 50.36 -28.66 14.08
CA GLY A 579 51.18 -27.45 14.17
C GLY A 579 50.49 -26.22 13.56
N ARG A 580 50.00 -26.31 12.31
CA ARG A 580 49.27 -25.21 11.65
C ARG A 580 47.99 -24.83 12.40
N LEU A 581 47.20 -25.82 12.81
CA LEU A 581 45.96 -25.63 13.57
C LEU A 581 46.22 -24.96 14.92
N THR A 582 47.33 -25.28 15.59
CA THR A 582 47.72 -24.67 16.88
C THR A 582 48.05 -23.19 16.68
N THR A 583 48.86 -22.86 15.67
CA THR A 583 49.21 -21.47 15.34
C THR A 583 47.97 -20.66 14.95
N ALA A 584 46.99 -21.29 14.29
CA ALA A 584 45.72 -20.68 13.91
C ALA A 584 44.62 -20.77 15.00
N GLY A 585 44.95 -21.21 16.23
CA GLY A 585 44.04 -21.22 17.37
C GLY A 585 42.88 -22.23 17.32
N TRP A 586 42.95 -23.23 16.43
CA TRP A 586 41.89 -24.23 16.26
C TRP A 586 41.97 -25.41 17.22
N VAL A 587 43.16 -25.70 17.75
CA VAL A 587 43.40 -26.83 18.65
C VAL A 587 44.22 -26.38 19.85
N ASP A 588 43.96 -27.03 20.99
CA ASP A 588 44.78 -26.95 22.19
C ASP A 588 45.44 -28.30 22.46
N ARG A 589 46.48 -28.25 23.29
CA ARG A 589 47.17 -29.42 23.79
C ARG A 589 47.27 -29.37 25.30
N ASP A 590 46.82 -30.42 25.98
CA ASP A 590 47.03 -30.65 27.40
C ASP A 590 48.10 -31.74 27.63
N GLU A 591 48.26 -32.17 28.88
CA GLU A 591 49.18 -33.24 29.27
C GLU A 591 48.82 -34.62 28.68
N ARG A 592 47.58 -34.80 28.20
CA ARG A 592 47.01 -36.06 27.73
C ARG A 592 46.90 -36.13 26.20
N GLY A 593 46.77 -35.00 25.51
CA GLY A 593 46.75 -34.97 24.05
C GLY A 593 46.22 -33.64 23.46
N TRP A 594 45.70 -33.75 22.24
CA TRP A 594 45.14 -32.66 21.45
C TRP A 594 43.61 -32.65 21.52
N CYS A 595 43.00 -31.46 21.53
CA CYS A 595 41.56 -31.27 21.35
C CYS A 595 41.26 -30.07 20.42
N ALA A 596 40.09 -30.09 19.78
CA ALA A 596 39.59 -28.99 18.97
C ALA A 596 38.92 -27.92 19.85
N ARG A 597 39.22 -26.64 19.63
CA ARG A 597 38.43 -25.54 20.20
C ARG A 597 37.09 -25.44 19.48
N LEU A 598 36.05 -25.08 20.24
CA LEU A 598 34.70 -24.92 19.70
C LEU A 598 34.55 -23.68 18.81
N LEU A 599 35.44 -22.69 18.95
CA LEU A 599 35.75 -21.56 18.05
C LEU A 599 37.13 -20.98 18.47
N PRO A 600 37.93 -20.40 17.54
CA PRO A 600 38.98 -19.43 17.85
C PRO A 600 38.40 -18.06 18.23
#